data_AF-A0A5C6RVC3-F1
#
_entry.id   AF-A0A5C6RVC3-F1
#
_cell.length_a   1.000
_cell.length_b   1.000
_cell.length_c   1.000
_cell.angle_alpha   90.00
_cell.angle_beta   90.00
_cell.angle_gamma   90.00
#
_symmetry.space_group_name_H-M   'P 1'
#
loop_
_entity.id
_entity.type
_entity.pdbx_description
1 polymer ?
#
loop_
_entity_poly.entity_id
_entity_poly.type
_entity_poly.pdbx_seq_one_letter_code
_entity_poly.pdbx_strand_id
1 'polypeptide(L)'
;MLELKTLLVDKEEGKFKIYSKFLGFKLGEWNNFKEINYVAISKVRFARTVVSPKLNGNQKCTSDFTDFKFVVFICKDSRIKHLVFKGEYEDAKVVTKKVAEYLGVEVVDYTKDKEI
;
A
#
# COMPACT_ATOMS: atom_id res chain seq x y z
N MET A 1 3.69 7.52 -17.87
CA MET A 1 3.11 7.64 -16.52
C MET A 1 2.07 6.54 -16.31
N LEU A 2 2.19 5.75 -15.23
CA LEU A 2 1.20 4.78 -14.79
C LEU A 2 0.24 5.43 -13.78
N GLU A 3 -1.05 5.35 -14.04
CA GLU A 3 -2.09 5.81 -13.11
C GLU A 3 -2.90 4.64 -12.55
N LEU A 4 -2.91 4.53 -11.22
CA LEU A 4 -3.78 3.65 -10.44
C LEU A 4 -4.73 4.51 -9.60
N LYS A 5 -5.73 3.86 -8.99
CA LYS A 5 -6.81 4.50 -8.23
C LYS A 5 -6.35 5.51 -7.18
N THR A 6 -5.17 5.28 -6.59
CA THR A 6 -4.58 6.09 -5.50
C THR A 6 -3.09 6.38 -5.70
N LEU A 7 -2.51 6.02 -6.84
CA LEU A 7 -1.07 6.11 -7.10
C LEU A 7 -0.81 6.57 -8.53
N LEU A 8 0.05 7.57 -8.68
CA LEU A 8 0.68 7.93 -9.95
C LEU A 8 2.15 7.52 -9.88
N VAL A 9 2.66 6.89 -10.94
CA VAL A 9 4.08 6.55 -11.07
C VAL A 9 4.58 7.12 -12.39
N ASP A 10 5.61 7.94 -12.32
CA ASP A 10 6.34 8.46 -13.47
C ASP A 10 7.72 7.82 -13.53
N LYS A 11 7.94 7.01 -14.57
CA LYS A 11 9.21 6.31 -14.79
C LYS A 11 10.30 7.24 -15.32
N GLU A 12 9.94 8.25 -16.11
CA GLU A 12 10.90 9.13 -16.78
C GLU A 12 11.49 10.15 -15.80
N GLU A 13 10.64 10.74 -14.97
CA GLU A 13 11.09 11.63 -13.90
C GLU A 13 11.59 10.88 -12.66
N GLY A 14 11.35 9.57 -12.59
CA GLY A 14 11.60 8.77 -11.40
C GLY A 14 10.83 9.31 -10.20
N LYS A 15 9.52 9.53 -10.34
CA LYS A 15 8.68 10.09 -9.27
C LYS A 15 7.42 9.28 -9.08
N PHE A 16 6.85 9.34 -7.90
CA PHE A 16 5.52 8.80 -7.65
C PHE A 16 4.73 9.75 -6.76
N LYS A 17 3.41 9.68 -6.87
CA LYS A 17 2.50 10.47 -6.06
C LYS A 17 1.38 9.59 -5.58
N ILE A 18 1.35 9.36 -4.28
CA ILE A 18 0.19 8.78 -3.61
C ILE A 18 -0.80 9.90 -3.45
N TYR A 19 -2.02 9.70 -3.91
CA TYR A 19 -3.02 10.76 -3.88
C TYR A 19 -4.38 10.26 -3.39
N SER A 20 -5.09 11.16 -2.72
CA SER A 20 -6.52 11.01 -2.47
C SER A 20 -7.28 11.90 -3.45
N LYS A 21 -8.46 11.43 -3.88
CA LYS A 21 -9.37 12.25 -4.68
C LYS A 21 -10.25 13.03 -3.72
N PHE A 22 -10.16 14.36 -3.76
CA PHE A 22 -11.02 15.26 -3.00
C PHE A 22 -11.53 16.35 -3.91
N LEU A 23 -12.87 16.47 -4.03
CA LEU A 23 -13.54 17.44 -4.92
C LEU A 23 -13.01 17.42 -6.37
N GLY A 24 -12.69 16.24 -6.89
CA GLY A 24 -12.13 16.06 -8.25
C GLY A 24 -10.62 16.30 -8.35
N PHE A 25 -9.98 16.88 -7.33
CA PHE A 25 -8.53 17.09 -7.29
C PHE A 25 -7.79 15.88 -6.74
N LYS A 26 -6.63 15.57 -7.33
CA LYS A 26 -5.69 14.55 -6.85
C LYS A 26 -4.71 15.18 -5.87
N LEU A 27 -5.05 15.18 -4.59
CA LEU A 27 -4.25 15.76 -3.51
C LEU A 27 -3.19 14.76 -3.05
N GLY A 28 -1.93 15.19 -3.04
CA GLY A 28 -0.79 14.36 -2.66
C GLY A 28 0.53 14.98 -3.12
N GLU A 29 1.61 14.65 -2.42
CA GLU A 29 2.95 15.14 -2.71
C GLU A 29 3.68 14.21 -3.69
N TRP A 30 4.48 14.81 -4.57
CA TRP A 30 5.41 14.06 -5.41
C TRP A 30 6.60 13.62 -4.57
N ASN A 31 6.84 12.33 -4.54
CA ASN A 31 7.98 11.70 -3.92
C ASN A 31 8.97 11.31 -5.02
N ASN A 32 10.25 11.61 -4.80
CA ASN A 32 11.31 11.27 -5.74
C ASN A 32 11.80 9.83 -5.54
N PHE A 33 12.16 9.19 -6.64
CA PHE A 33 12.75 7.87 -6.75
C PHE A 33 13.92 7.89 -7.72
N LYS A 34 15.15 8.01 -7.20
CA LYS A 34 16.34 7.89 -8.05
C LYS A 34 16.76 6.44 -8.29
N GLU A 35 16.45 5.52 -7.37
CA GLU A 35 16.86 4.11 -7.46
C GLU A 35 15.78 3.22 -6.82
N ILE A 36 15.01 2.49 -7.64
CA ILE A 36 14.08 1.43 -7.19
C ILE A 36 14.72 0.10 -7.54
N ASN A 37 14.87 -0.78 -6.57
CA ASN A 37 15.41 -2.11 -6.81
C ASN A 37 14.32 -3.17 -6.89
N TYR A 38 13.26 -3.05 -6.09
CA TYR A 38 12.17 -4.02 -6.07
C TYR A 38 10.87 -3.42 -5.54
N VAL A 39 9.76 -4.10 -5.84
CA VAL A 39 8.45 -3.86 -5.23
C VAL A 39 8.17 -4.98 -4.25
N ALA A 40 7.74 -4.64 -3.05
CA ALA A 40 7.42 -5.62 -2.02
C ALA A 40 5.93 -5.66 -1.70
N ILE A 41 5.39 -6.85 -1.52
CA ILE A 41 4.06 -7.06 -0.92
C ILE A 41 4.24 -7.72 0.44
N SER A 42 3.53 -7.22 1.45
CA SER A 42 3.62 -7.74 2.82
C SER A 42 2.25 -7.77 3.48
N LYS A 43 2.08 -8.71 4.41
CA LYS A 43 0.89 -8.84 5.27
C LYS A 43 1.19 -8.15 6.59
N VAL A 44 0.42 -7.13 6.93
CA VAL A 44 0.62 -6.36 8.17
C VAL A 44 -0.62 -6.48 9.05
N ARG A 45 -0.40 -6.82 10.32
CA ARG A 45 -1.44 -6.77 11.36
C ARG A 45 -1.70 -5.30 11.68
N PHE A 46 -2.93 -4.84 11.51
CA PHE A 46 -3.25 -3.44 11.80
C PHE A 46 -3.64 -3.30 13.27
N ALA A 47 -3.10 -2.28 13.95
CA ALA A 47 -3.54 -1.94 15.30
C ALA A 47 -5.03 -1.61 15.23
N ARG A 48 -5.85 -2.29 16.05
CA ARG A 48 -7.24 -1.90 16.24
C ARG A 48 -7.25 -0.44 16.66
N THR A 49 -7.83 0.45 15.85
CA THR A 49 -8.38 1.68 16.41
C THR A 49 -9.56 1.19 17.25
N VAL A 50 -9.31 0.94 18.54
CA VAL A 50 -10.35 0.50 19.47
C VAL A 50 -11.28 1.70 19.67
N VAL A 51 -12.21 1.92 18.74
CA VAL A 51 -13.41 2.69 19.05
C VAL A 51 -14.21 1.76 19.95
N SER A 52 -13.88 1.75 21.23
CA SER A 52 -14.56 0.88 22.17
C SER A 52 -16.07 1.19 22.11
N PRO A 53 -16.95 0.17 22.16
CA PRO A 53 -18.39 0.40 22.26
C PRO A 53 -18.79 1.21 23.50
N LYS A 54 -17.87 1.44 24.45
CA LYS A 54 -18.10 2.31 25.61
C LYS A 54 -18.42 3.75 25.23
N LEU A 55 -18.25 4.16 23.97
CA LEU A 55 -18.66 5.48 23.51
C LEU A 55 -20.07 5.55 22.92
N ASN A 56 -20.77 4.44 22.63
CA ASN A 56 -22.13 4.50 22.02
C ASN A 56 -23.02 3.24 22.22
N GLY A 57 -22.96 2.56 23.37
CA GLY A 57 -24.05 1.71 23.88
C GLY A 57 -24.46 0.45 23.10
N ASN A 58 -23.88 0.14 21.94
CA ASN A 58 -24.29 -1.00 21.12
C ASN A 58 -23.37 -2.22 21.35
N GLN A 59 -23.89 -3.21 22.09
CA GLN A 59 -23.22 -4.47 22.46
C GLN A 59 -23.09 -5.53 21.34
N LYS A 60 -23.39 -5.20 20.08
CA LYS A 60 -23.39 -6.17 18.97
C LYS A 60 -22.61 -5.72 17.74
N CYS A 61 -21.40 -5.20 17.94
CA CYS A 61 -20.41 -5.09 16.87
C CYS A 61 -19.25 -6.06 17.14
N THR A 62 -19.53 -7.37 17.17
CA THR A 62 -18.52 -8.38 16.84
C THR A 62 -18.38 -8.39 15.34
N SER A 63 -17.70 -7.39 14.83
CA SER A 63 -17.31 -7.35 13.44
C SER A 63 -16.13 -8.31 13.26
N ASP A 64 -16.38 -9.41 12.55
CA ASP A 64 -15.36 -10.31 11.99
C ASP A 64 -14.51 -9.57 10.96
N PHE A 65 -13.70 -8.63 11.44
CA PHE A 65 -12.69 -7.97 10.64
C PHE A 65 -11.45 -8.83 10.70
N THR A 66 -11.06 -9.41 9.56
CA THR A 66 -9.73 -9.98 9.39
C THR A 66 -8.69 -8.94 9.83
N ASP A 67 -7.95 -9.24 10.90
CA ASP A 67 -6.97 -8.37 11.60
C ASP A 67 -5.78 -7.91 10.71
N PHE A 68 -5.79 -8.26 9.42
CA PHE A 68 -4.66 -8.13 8.51
C PHE A 68 -5.04 -7.34 7.26
N LYS A 69 -4.14 -6.46 6.84
CA LYS A 69 -4.20 -5.79 5.54
C LYS A 69 -2.93 -6.11 4.77
N PHE A 70 -3.05 -6.05 3.45
CA PHE A 70 -1.92 -6.20 2.55
C PHE A 70 -1.44 -4.84 2.11
N VAL A 71 -0.13 -4.67 2.15
CA VAL A 71 0.54 -3.42 1.82
C VAL A 71 1.53 -3.65 0.71
N VAL A 72 1.65 -2.67 -0.17
CA VAL A 72 2.62 -2.67 -1.26
C VAL A 72 3.61 -1.54 -0.99
N PHE A 73 4.89 -1.88 -1.05
CA PHE A 73 5.98 -0.94 -0.93
C PHE A 73 6.76 -0.88 -2.24
N ILE A 74 7.22 0.31 -2.58
CA ILE A 74 8.30 0.48 -3.53
C ILE A 74 9.58 0.65 -2.71
N CYS A 75 10.60 -0.16 -2.99
CA CYS A 75 11.80 -0.27 -2.17
C CYS A 75 13.04 0.09 -2.98
N LYS A 76 13.88 0.95 -2.39
CA LYS A 76 15.27 1.11 -2.81
C LYS A 76 16.10 -0.02 -2.19
N ASP A 77 15.96 -0.22 -0.89
CA ASP A 77 16.63 -1.30 -0.16
C ASP A 77 15.73 -1.75 1.01
N SER A 78 16.24 -2.63 1.87
CA SER A 78 15.48 -3.15 3.02
C SER A 78 15.11 -2.10 4.07
N ARG A 79 15.82 -0.96 4.10
CA ARG A 79 15.62 0.15 5.05
C ARG A 79 14.81 1.29 4.44
N ILE A 80 15.00 1.57 3.15
CA ILE A 80 14.37 2.67 2.42
C ILE A 80 13.24 2.13 1.57
N LYS A 81 12.01 2.26 2.10
CA LYS A 81 10.78 1.81 1.47
C LYS A 81 9.67 2.84 1.59
N HIS A 82 8.86 2.98 0.54
CA HIS A 82 7.69 3.84 0.54
C HIS A 82 6.42 3.01 0.39
N LEU A 83 5.49 3.18 1.33
CA LEU A 83 4.18 2.54 1.29
C LEU A 83 3.34 3.19 0.19
N VAL A 84 2.97 2.45 -0.84
CA VAL A 84 2.21 2.99 -2.00
C VAL A 84 0.76 2.52 -2.08
N PHE A 85 0.46 1.40 -1.46
CA PHE A 85 -0.90 0.87 -1.42
C PHE A 85 -1.16 0.10 -0.14
N LYS A 86 -2.42 0.14 0.31
CA LYS A 86 -2.95 -0.63 1.43
C LYS A 86 -4.36 -1.08 1.08
N GLY A 87 -4.64 -2.37 1.24
CA GLY A 87 -5.97 -2.91 0.93
C GLY A 87 -6.09 -4.41 1.17
N GLU A 88 -7.01 -5.02 0.43
CA GLU A 88 -7.19 -6.47 0.36
C GLU A 88 -6.08 -7.12 -0.47
N TYR A 89 -5.90 -8.43 -0.29
CA TYR A 89 -4.82 -9.17 -0.93
C TYR A 89 -4.87 -9.10 -2.46
N GLU A 90 -6.05 -9.30 -3.04
CA GLU A 90 -6.21 -9.33 -4.50
C GLU A 90 -5.94 -7.96 -5.12
N ASP A 91 -6.40 -6.87 -4.49
CA ASP A 91 -6.07 -5.52 -4.93
C ASP A 91 -4.56 -5.26 -4.81
N ALA A 92 -3.95 -5.65 -3.69
CA ALA A 92 -2.52 -5.48 -3.46
C ALA A 92 -1.68 -6.26 -4.47
N LYS A 93 -2.07 -7.49 -4.84
CA LYS A 93 -1.43 -8.27 -5.91
C LYS A 93 -1.48 -7.55 -7.26
N VAL A 94 -2.66 -7.06 -7.64
CA VAL A 94 -2.85 -6.36 -8.91
C VAL A 94 -1.99 -5.10 -8.97
N VAL A 95 -1.98 -4.32 -7.89
CA VAL A 95 -1.12 -3.12 -7.79
C VAL A 95 0.35 -3.50 -7.87
N THR A 96 0.78 -4.50 -7.11
CA THR A 96 2.18 -4.96 -7.08
C THR A 96 2.66 -5.36 -8.47
N LYS A 97 1.89 -6.20 -9.18
CA LYS A 97 2.24 -6.64 -10.54
C LYS A 97 2.34 -5.46 -11.51
N LYS A 98 1.34 -4.58 -11.53
CA LYS A 98 1.32 -3.42 -12.43
C LYS A 98 2.49 -2.47 -12.19
N VAL A 99 2.81 -2.20 -10.92
CA VAL A 99 3.91 -1.30 -10.55
C VAL A 99 5.26 -1.94 -10.90
N ALA A 100 5.45 -3.23 -10.60
CA ALA A 100 6.68 -3.94 -10.92
C ALA A 100 6.91 -4.06 -12.43
N GLU A 101 5.87 -4.41 -13.21
CA GLU A 101 5.93 -4.50 -14.67
C GLU A 101 6.25 -3.14 -15.30
N TYR A 102 5.61 -2.07 -14.85
CA TYR A 102 5.86 -0.72 -15.37
C TYR A 102 7.31 -0.26 -15.09
N LEU A 103 7.78 -0.50 -13.88
CA LEU A 103 9.14 -0.12 -13.47
C LEU A 103 10.22 -1.04 -14.04
N GLY A 104 9.87 -2.30 -14.37
CA GLY A 104 10.82 -3.31 -14.81
C GLY A 104 11.68 -3.85 -13.66
N VAL A 105 11.10 -3.99 -12.47
CA VAL A 105 11.80 -4.44 -11.25
C VAL A 105 11.18 -5.71 -10.70
N GLU A 106 11.93 -6.40 -9.83
CA GLU A 106 11.47 -7.65 -9.23
C GLU A 106 10.39 -7.43 -8.16
N VAL A 107 9.56 -8.47 -7.96
CA VAL A 107 8.57 -8.52 -6.89
C VAL A 107 9.07 -9.41 -5.77
N VAL A 108 9.11 -8.88 -4.55
CA VAL A 108 9.43 -9.64 -3.33
C VAL A 108 8.15 -9.84 -2.52
N ASP A 109 7.77 -11.10 -2.28
CA ASP A 109 6.55 -11.46 -1.56
C ASP A 109 6.84 -11.90 -0.12
N TYR A 110 6.60 -10.99 0.83
CA TYR A 110 6.72 -11.22 2.27
C TYR A 110 5.39 -11.66 2.91
N THR A 111 4.37 -12.03 2.13
CA THR A 111 3.08 -12.46 2.69
C THR A 111 3.11 -13.89 3.22
N LYS A 112 4.09 -14.68 2.79
CA LYS A 112 4.30 -16.09 3.17
C LYS A 112 5.37 -16.27 4.24
N ASP A 113 6.15 -15.23 4.55
CA ASP A 113 7.14 -15.33 5.60
C ASP A 113 6.45 -15.49 6.95
N LYS A 114 6.99 -16.46 7.70
CA LYS A 114 6.41 -17.06 8.90
C LYS A 114 5.95 -16.02 9.92
N GLU A 115 4.84 -16.36 10.58
CA GLU A 115 4.39 -15.78 11.84
C GLU A 115 5.60 -15.43 12.74
N ILE A 116 5.74 -14.14 13.05
CA ILE A 116 6.55 -13.67 14.18
C ILE A 116 5.62 -13.58 15.38
#